data_AF-A0A093XR45-F1
#
_entry.id   AF-A0A093XR45-F1
#
_cell.length_a   1.000
_cell.length_b   1.000
_cell.length_c   1.000
_cell.angle_alpha   90.00
_cell.angle_beta   90.00
_cell.angle_gamma   90.00
#
_symmetry.space_group_name_H-M   'P 1'
#
loop_
_entity.id
_entity.type
_entity.pdbx_description
1 polymer ?
#
loop_
_entity_poly.entity_id
_entity_poly.type
_entity_poly.pdbx_seq_one_letter_code
_entity_poly.pdbx_strand_id
1 'polypeptide(L)'
;MILSLLLLPSLALSALGQGFTHAPVITNNPPTTYTATLFDNPSTTVRGNVTASGAPDGVGLVFRVNFTGLPANIGPFPYHVHVSPVPANGNCSAAGEHLDPFNRGEQPPCDPSDPATCQVGDLSGKHGFATGTSFFAEYTDLYLSTDPGSNAFIGDRSVVIHNASGTRLNCGNFQLVSGVQATVARLNVATRGGSSSTTTHTSTRTSSTRVYTRTSSTRPTSTRTSSTRPTTHTSSTRPTTHTSSTRSTTRTTTARSVPTQPPTFTTQPRTSTRS
;
A
#
# COMPACT_ATOMS: atom_id res chain seq x y z
N MET A 1 -14.68 56.14 36.49
CA MET A 1 -14.36 54.70 36.40
C MET A 1 -15.40 54.07 35.49
N ILE A 2 -15.09 53.91 34.19
CA ILE A 2 -15.95 53.17 33.25
C ILE A 2 -15.16 51.92 32.87
N LEU A 3 -15.56 50.79 33.42
CA LEU A 3 -14.95 49.49 33.21
C LEU A 3 -15.55 48.89 31.93
N SER A 4 -14.87 49.06 30.80
CA SER A 4 -15.24 48.46 29.53
C SER A 4 -15.09 46.93 29.60
N LEU A 5 -16.22 46.24 29.63
CA LEU A 5 -16.32 44.78 29.58
C LEU A 5 -16.09 44.31 28.14
N LEU A 6 -14.90 43.78 27.86
CA LEU A 6 -14.57 43.16 26.58
C LEU A 6 -15.27 41.79 26.48
N LEU A 7 -16.33 41.70 25.69
CA LEU A 7 -16.90 40.42 25.23
C LEU A 7 -15.93 39.78 24.22
N LEU A 8 -15.28 38.69 24.62
CA LEU A 8 -14.54 37.81 23.71
C LEU A 8 -15.54 36.94 22.94
N PRO A 9 -15.56 36.96 21.60
CA PRO A 9 -16.38 36.04 20.83
C PRO A 9 -15.76 34.64 20.91
N SER A 10 -16.46 33.70 21.55
CA SER A 10 -16.13 32.28 21.49
C SER A 10 -16.27 31.80 20.05
N LEU A 11 -15.14 31.61 19.35
CA LEU A 11 -15.10 30.84 18.11
C LEU A 11 -15.42 29.38 18.45
N ALA A 12 -16.68 29.00 18.28
CA ALA A 12 -17.07 27.60 18.23
C ALA A 12 -16.44 26.97 16.98
N LEU A 13 -15.42 26.15 17.18
CA LEU A 13 -14.80 25.36 16.11
C LEU A 13 -15.78 24.23 15.75
N SER A 14 -16.64 24.47 14.78
CA SER A 14 -17.53 23.45 14.22
C SER A 14 -16.67 22.32 13.66
N ALA A 15 -16.69 21.15 14.29
CA ALA A 15 -16.13 19.94 13.72
C ALA A 15 -16.91 19.61 12.44
N LEU A 16 -16.34 19.92 11.29
CA LEU A 16 -16.81 19.39 10.02
C LEU A 16 -16.56 17.87 10.08
N GLY A 17 -17.60 17.09 10.35
CA GLY A 17 -17.55 15.65 10.22
C GLY A 17 -17.12 15.31 8.79
N GLN A 18 -15.90 14.84 8.62
CA GLN A 18 -15.45 14.30 7.34
C GLN A 18 -16.31 13.06 7.09
N GLY A 19 -17.23 13.14 6.12
CA GLY A 19 -18.06 12.01 5.74
C GLY A 19 -17.22 11.00 4.99
N PHE A 20 -16.64 10.04 5.71
CA PHE A 20 -16.02 8.87 5.09
C PHE A 20 -17.01 7.70 5.08
N THR A 21 -16.83 6.78 4.14
CA THR A 21 -17.61 5.55 4.08
C THR A 21 -16.86 4.44 4.80
N HIS A 22 -17.59 3.62 5.56
CA HIS A 22 -16.99 2.45 6.21
C HIS A 22 -16.52 1.48 5.13
N ALA A 23 -15.30 0.94 5.28
CA ALA A 23 -14.78 -0.08 4.39
C ALA A 23 -15.64 -1.35 4.52
N PRO A 24 -16.18 -1.90 3.42
CA PRO A 24 -16.93 -3.15 3.47
C PRO A 24 -15.97 -4.32 3.69
N VAL A 25 -16.46 -5.35 4.38
CA VAL A 25 -15.79 -6.65 4.39
C VAL A 25 -15.77 -7.22 2.97
N ILE A 26 -14.60 -7.66 2.52
CA ILE A 26 -14.41 -8.24 1.19
C ILE A 26 -14.58 -9.75 1.28
N THR A 27 -15.52 -10.26 0.48
CA THR A 27 -15.81 -11.70 0.35
C THR A 27 -15.48 -12.17 -1.07
N ASN A 28 -15.41 -13.48 -1.27
CA ASN A 28 -15.08 -14.11 -2.56
C ASN A 28 -13.69 -13.73 -3.09
N ASN A 29 -12.73 -13.46 -2.19
CA ASN A 29 -11.35 -13.25 -2.60
C ASN A 29 -10.80 -14.50 -3.32
N PRO A 30 -10.19 -14.37 -4.51
CA PRO A 30 -9.51 -15.49 -5.15
C PRO A 30 -8.45 -16.10 -4.23
N PRO A 31 -8.28 -17.44 -4.22
CA PRO A 31 -7.26 -18.13 -3.41
C PRO A 31 -5.88 -18.01 -4.06
N THR A 32 -5.47 -16.79 -4.37
CA THR A 32 -4.15 -16.41 -4.88
C THR A 32 -3.30 -15.88 -3.73
N THR A 33 -1.99 -16.05 -3.85
CA THR A 33 -1.02 -15.56 -2.88
C THR A 33 -0.11 -14.53 -3.54
N TYR A 34 0.02 -13.37 -2.90
CA TYR A 34 0.99 -12.35 -3.25
C TYR A 34 2.03 -12.21 -2.15
N THR A 35 3.30 -12.03 -2.53
CA THR A 35 4.38 -11.75 -1.57
C THR A 35 5.09 -10.47 -1.96
N ALA A 36 5.28 -9.59 -0.98
CA ALA A 36 6.12 -8.42 -1.06
C ALA A 36 7.40 -8.65 -0.26
N THR A 37 8.51 -8.91 -0.96
CA THR A 37 9.85 -8.94 -0.34
C THR A 37 10.40 -7.53 -0.28
N LEU A 38 10.88 -7.10 0.88
CA LEU A 38 11.47 -5.79 1.05
C LEU A 38 12.75 -5.66 0.22
N PHE A 39 12.95 -4.50 -0.43
CA PHE A 39 14.13 -4.25 -1.26
C PHE A 39 15.42 -4.36 -0.44
N ASP A 40 16.49 -4.84 -1.08
CA ASP A 40 17.83 -4.81 -0.52
C ASP A 40 18.43 -3.41 -0.66
N ASN A 41 17.95 -2.50 0.19
CA ASN A 41 18.38 -1.10 0.20
C ASN A 41 19.53 -0.92 1.21
N PRO A 42 20.71 -0.44 0.78
CA PRO A 42 21.86 -0.25 1.66
C PRO A 42 21.67 0.88 2.70
N SER A 43 20.67 1.77 2.53
CA SER A 43 20.40 2.85 3.48
C SER A 43 19.67 2.42 4.76
N THR A 44 19.25 1.15 4.84
CA THR A 44 18.46 0.61 5.94
C THR A 44 18.86 -0.82 6.26
N THR A 45 18.77 -1.20 7.53
CA THR A 45 18.97 -2.58 7.98
C THR A 45 17.71 -3.44 7.87
N VAL A 46 16.55 -2.82 7.63
CA VAL A 46 15.26 -3.51 7.64
C VAL A 46 15.16 -4.48 6.46
N ARG A 47 14.90 -5.76 6.74
CA ARG A 47 14.72 -6.83 5.75
C ARG A 47 13.51 -7.67 6.12
N GLY A 48 12.95 -8.39 5.16
CA GLY A 48 11.80 -9.24 5.41
C GLY A 48 10.86 -9.36 4.23
N ASN A 49 9.67 -9.91 4.51
CA ASN A 49 8.60 -10.03 3.53
C ASN A 49 7.22 -9.95 4.20
N VAL A 50 6.23 -9.67 3.37
CA VAL A 50 4.81 -9.75 3.71
C VAL A 50 4.14 -10.63 2.67
N THR A 51 3.52 -11.72 3.10
CA THR A 51 2.69 -12.58 2.25
C THR A 51 1.22 -12.35 2.57
N ALA A 52 0.39 -12.28 1.55
CA ALA A 52 -1.06 -12.12 1.67
C ALA A 52 -1.75 -13.13 0.74
N SER A 53 -2.65 -13.94 1.30
CA SER A 53 -3.38 -14.97 0.57
C SER A 53 -4.88 -14.79 0.75
N GLY A 54 -5.69 -15.04 -0.29
CA GLY A 54 -7.14 -15.14 -0.11
C GLY A 54 -7.47 -16.15 1.00
N ALA A 55 -8.27 -15.75 1.99
CA ALA A 55 -8.61 -16.63 3.10
C ALA A 55 -9.39 -17.87 2.61
N PRO A 56 -9.28 -19.04 3.28
CA PRO A 56 -9.93 -20.28 2.82
C PRO A 56 -11.46 -20.20 2.69
N ASP A 57 -12.11 -19.37 3.49
CA ASP A 57 -13.55 -19.08 3.44
C ASP A 57 -13.91 -17.98 2.40
N GLY A 58 -12.91 -17.44 1.73
CA GLY A 58 -13.04 -16.34 0.77
C GLY A 58 -13.22 -14.96 1.42
N VAL A 59 -13.18 -14.84 2.75
CA VAL A 59 -13.43 -13.59 3.48
C VAL A 59 -12.12 -12.95 3.93
N GLY A 60 -11.78 -11.82 3.32
CA GLY A 60 -10.52 -11.13 3.60
C GLY A 60 -9.29 -11.90 3.11
N LEU A 61 -8.12 -11.45 3.56
CA LEU A 61 -6.82 -12.03 3.25
C LEU A 61 -6.09 -12.45 4.53
N VAL A 62 -5.45 -13.62 4.52
CA VAL A 62 -4.51 -14.03 5.56
C VAL A 62 -3.15 -13.41 5.27
N PHE A 63 -2.71 -12.54 6.16
CA PHE A 63 -1.40 -11.90 6.13
C PHE A 63 -0.41 -12.66 7.01
N ARG A 64 0.81 -12.81 6.50
CA ARG A 64 1.97 -13.31 7.23
C ARG A 64 3.10 -12.30 7.08
N VAL A 65 3.46 -11.66 8.17
CA VAL A 65 4.44 -10.57 8.21
C VAL A 65 5.70 -11.08 8.87
N ASN A 66 6.85 -10.85 8.24
CA ASN A 66 8.15 -11.17 8.82
C ASN A 66 9.13 -10.03 8.53
N PHE A 67 9.56 -9.36 9.60
CA PHE A 67 10.57 -8.30 9.54
C PHE A 67 11.76 -8.61 10.45
N THR A 68 12.93 -8.17 10.03
CA THR A 68 14.21 -8.29 10.74
C THR A 68 15.03 -7.02 10.53
N GLY A 69 16.03 -6.81 11.39
CA GLY A 69 16.90 -5.64 11.29
C GLY A 69 16.17 -4.32 11.59
N LEU A 70 15.09 -4.38 12.38
CA LEU A 70 14.36 -3.21 12.87
C LEU A 70 15.24 -2.43 13.89
N PRO A 71 15.48 -1.11 13.72
CA PRO A 71 16.38 -0.38 14.62
C PRO A 71 15.78 -0.10 16.01
N ALA A 72 16.46 -0.51 17.08
CA ALA A 72 15.89 -0.63 18.44
C ALA A 72 15.29 0.62 19.11
N ASN A 73 15.37 1.83 18.54
CA ASN A 73 14.94 3.08 19.20
C ASN A 73 14.12 4.04 18.32
N ILE A 74 13.70 3.60 17.13
CA ILE A 74 12.87 4.45 16.23
C ILE A 74 11.49 3.84 15.96
N GLY A 75 11.17 2.72 16.62
CA GLY A 75 9.85 2.10 16.60
C GLY A 75 8.86 2.77 17.59
N PRO A 76 7.62 2.26 17.69
CA PRO A 76 7.05 1.14 16.94
C PRO A 76 6.99 1.44 15.44
N PHE A 77 6.92 0.39 14.61
CA PHE A 77 7.04 0.50 13.16
C PHE A 77 5.69 0.27 12.48
N PRO A 78 4.99 1.34 12.04
CA PRO A 78 3.83 1.20 11.20
C PRO A 78 4.21 0.58 9.86
N TYR A 79 3.32 -0.22 9.31
CA TYR A 79 3.43 -0.73 7.95
C TYR A 79 2.06 -0.74 7.30
N HIS A 80 2.02 -0.31 6.04
CA HIS A 80 0.78 -0.08 5.30
C HIS A 80 0.91 -0.58 3.87
N VAL A 81 -0.23 -0.92 3.26
CA VAL A 81 -0.33 -1.06 1.80
C VAL A 81 -0.47 0.33 1.19
N HIS A 82 0.35 0.64 0.19
CA HIS A 82 0.38 1.91 -0.51
C HIS A 82 -0.16 1.81 -1.93
N VAL A 83 -0.63 2.93 -2.47
CA VAL A 83 -1.39 2.99 -3.74
C VAL A 83 -0.59 2.62 -4.99
N SER A 84 0.74 2.67 -4.96
CA SER A 84 1.57 2.44 -6.14
C SER A 84 2.68 1.43 -5.92
N PRO A 85 3.11 0.70 -6.97
CA PRO A 85 4.33 -0.09 -6.92
C PRO A 85 5.54 0.83 -6.80
N VAL A 86 6.55 0.36 -6.08
CA VAL A 86 7.85 0.99 -5.91
C VAL A 86 8.72 0.68 -7.15
N PRO A 87 9.40 1.69 -7.73
CA PRO A 87 10.32 1.49 -8.85
C PRO A 87 11.53 0.63 -8.48
N ALA A 88 12.21 0.09 -9.49
CA ALA A 88 13.34 -0.83 -9.32
C ALA A 88 14.51 -0.27 -8.48
N ASN A 89 14.60 1.05 -8.31
CA ASN A 89 15.61 1.69 -7.47
C ASN A 89 15.25 1.69 -5.96
N GLY A 90 14.13 1.08 -5.57
CA GLY A 90 13.72 0.96 -4.16
C GLY A 90 13.29 2.28 -3.52
N ASN A 91 12.96 3.32 -4.30
CA ASN A 91 12.50 4.59 -3.75
C ASN A 91 11.08 4.48 -3.17
N CYS A 92 10.98 4.24 -1.87
CA CYS A 92 9.71 4.05 -1.18
C CYS A 92 8.76 5.24 -1.26
N SER A 93 9.24 6.47 -1.51
CA SER A 93 8.37 7.64 -1.69
C SER A 93 7.47 7.52 -2.92
N ALA A 94 7.90 6.79 -3.95
CA ALA A 94 7.11 6.55 -5.16
C ALA A 94 5.90 5.63 -4.95
N ALA A 95 5.80 4.95 -3.79
CA ALA A 95 4.61 4.19 -3.43
C ALA A 95 3.36 5.08 -3.25
N GLY A 96 3.53 6.39 -3.07
CA GLY A 96 2.42 7.32 -2.88
C GLY A 96 1.80 7.23 -1.49
N GLU A 97 0.54 7.63 -1.36
CA GLU A 97 -0.24 7.58 -0.11
C GLU A 97 -0.62 6.14 0.29
N HIS A 98 -1.22 5.98 1.47
CA HIS A 98 -1.85 4.73 1.90
C HIS A 98 -3.01 4.35 0.98
N LEU A 99 -3.27 3.06 0.80
CA LEU A 99 -4.43 2.59 0.06
C LEU A 99 -5.72 2.91 0.85
N ASP A 100 -6.43 3.94 0.40
CA ASP A 100 -7.62 4.46 1.09
C ASP A 100 -8.76 4.78 0.10
N PRO A 101 -9.40 3.76 -0.50
CA PRO A 101 -10.43 3.96 -1.52
C PRO A 101 -11.73 4.58 -0.97
N PHE A 102 -11.87 4.73 0.35
CA PHE A 102 -13.05 5.29 1.01
C PHE A 102 -12.78 6.66 1.65
N ASN A 103 -11.62 7.25 1.37
CA ASN A 103 -11.21 8.58 1.83
C ASN A 103 -11.38 8.76 3.35
N ARG A 104 -11.03 7.71 4.11
CA ARG A 104 -11.07 7.73 5.57
C ARG A 104 -10.10 8.78 6.13
N GLY A 105 -8.93 8.89 5.52
CA GLY A 105 -7.84 9.78 5.93
C GLY A 105 -7.03 9.26 7.12
N GLU A 106 -6.02 10.02 7.53
CA GLU A 106 -5.10 9.61 8.61
C GLU A 106 -5.69 9.88 10.01
N GLN A 107 -6.55 10.90 10.14
CA GLN A 107 -7.02 11.43 11.42
C GLN A 107 -8.54 11.28 11.58
N PRO A 108 -9.04 10.86 12.77
CA PRO A 108 -8.27 10.41 13.95
C PRO A 108 -7.44 9.13 13.64
N PRO A 109 -6.47 8.69 14.46
CA PRO A 109 -5.77 7.42 14.21
C PRO A 109 -6.75 6.24 14.08
N CYS A 110 -6.34 5.16 13.40
CA CYS A 110 -7.18 3.95 13.30
C CYS A 110 -7.55 3.42 14.69
N ASP A 111 -8.82 3.09 14.87
CA ASP A 111 -9.32 2.39 16.05
C ASP A 111 -9.42 0.89 15.72
N PRO A 112 -8.55 0.03 16.27
CA PRO A 112 -8.59 -1.40 15.99
C PRO A 112 -9.88 -2.08 16.48
N SER A 113 -10.67 -1.44 17.35
CA SER A 113 -11.97 -1.95 17.78
C SER A 113 -13.09 -1.68 16.77
N ASP A 114 -12.87 -0.77 15.82
CA ASP A 114 -13.76 -0.51 14.68
C ASP A 114 -12.97 -0.42 13.36
N PRO A 115 -12.39 -1.54 12.90
CA PRO A 115 -11.43 -1.54 11.79
C PRO A 115 -12.06 -1.20 10.43
N ALA A 116 -13.39 -1.23 10.32
CA ALA A 116 -14.12 -0.74 9.14
C ALA A 116 -13.98 0.78 8.97
N THR A 117 -13.63 1.49 10.05
CA THR A 117 -13.38 2.94 10.04
C THR A 117 -11.90 3.28 9.85
N CYS A 118 -11.04 2.34 9.49
CA CYS A 118 -9.63 2.58 9.19
C CYS A 118 -9.38 2.68 7.68
N GLN A 119 -8.23 3.23 7.28
CA GLN A 119 -7.82 3.14 5.87
C GLN A 119 -7.65 1.67 5.52
N VAL A 120 -8.07 1.29 4.30
CA VAL A 120 -8.03 -0.11 3.87
C VAL A 120 -6.61 -0.69 3.94
N GLY A 121 -5.60 0.11 3.57
CA GLY A 121 -4.20 -0.25 3.63
C GLY A 121 -3.54 -0.13 5.02
N ASP A 122 -4.23 0.37 6.05
CA ASP A 122 -3.65 0.55 7.39
C ASP A 122 -3.60 -0.77 8.18
N LEU A 123 -2.61 -1.59 7.87
CA LEU A 123 -2.42 -2.90 8.50
C LEU A 123 -2.02 -2.76 9.98
N SER A 124 -1.11 -1.86 10.31
CA SER A 124 -0.64 -1.68 11.70
C SER A 124 -1.70 -1.10 12.62
N GLY A 125 -2.50 -0.15 12.15
CA GLY A 125 -3.61 0.40 12.92
C GLY A 125 -4.63 -0.67 13.29
N LYS A 126 -4.94 -1.59 12.35
CA LYS A 126 -5.90 -2.67 12.57
C LYS A 126 -5.34 -3.84 13.37
N HIS A 127 -4.10 -4.26 13.11
CA HIS A 127 -3.55 -5.54 13.56
C HIS A 127 -2.34 -5.42 14.49
N GLY A 128 -1.92 -4.19 14.81
CA GLY A 128 -0.80 -3.89 15.68
C GLY A 128 0.49 -3.56 14.92
N PHE A 129 1.27 -2.65 15.52
CA PHE A 129 2.55 -2.20 14.98
C PHE A 129 3.65 -3.26 15.13
N ALA A 130 4.60 -3.27 14.19
CA ALA A 130 5.80 -4.08 14.36
C ALA A 130 6.69 -3.50 15.48
N THR A 131 7.27 -4.38 16.30
CA THR A 131 8.09 -4.01 17.47
C THR A 131 9.28 -4.97 17.61
N GLY A 132 10.27 -4.56 18.42
CA GLY A 132 11.53 -5.31 18.59
C GLY A 132 12.48 -5.14 17.40
N THR A 133 13.56 -5.93 17.40
CA THR A 133 14.54 -5.97 16.29
C THR A 133 14.14 -6.94 15.18
N SER A 134 13.25 -7.88 15.52
CA SER A 134 12.60 -8.83 14.62
C SER A 134 11.13 -8.93 15.01
N PHE A 135 10.26 -9.08 14.03
CA PHE A 135 8.82 -9.11 14.20
C PHE A 135 8.19 -10.18 13.30
N PHE A 136 7.26 -10.94 13.86
CA PHE A 136 6.43 -11.87 13.13
C PHE A 136 4.97 -11.71 13.56
N ALA A 137 4.05 -11.72 12.61
CA ALA A 137 2.62 -11.74 12.88
C ALA A 137 1.88 -12.52 11.79
N GLU A 138 0.76 -13.12 12.17
CA GLU A 138 -0.20 -13.74 11.28
C GLU A 138 -1.61 -13.32 11.71
N TYR A 139 -2.40 -12.81 10.79
CA TYR A 139 -3.75 -12.30 11.04
C TYR A 139 -4.56 -12.28 9.73
N THR A 140 -5.88 -12.16 9.87
CA THR A 140 -6.78 -11.97 8.73
C THR A 140 -7.20 -10.51 8.63
N ASP A 141 -6.95 -9.87 7.48
CA ASP A 141 -7.49 -8.55 7.17
C ASP A 141 -8.76 -8.69 6.31
N LEU A 142 -9.86 -8.13 6.79
CA LEU A 142 -11.17 -8.28 6.14
C LEU A 142 -11.41 -7.32 4.97
N TYR A 143 -10.51 -6.36 4.72
CA TYR A 143 -10.79 -5.19 3.88
C TYR A 143 -9.92 -5.09 2.64
N LEU A 144 -8.83 -5.85 2.58
CA LEU A 144 -7.95 -5.97 1.40
C LEU A 144 -8.39 -7.11 0.47
N SER A 145 -7.95 -7.05 -0.78
CA SER A 145 -8.38 -8.01 -1.81
C SER A 145 -7.26 -8.52 -2.70
N THR A 146 -7.41 -9.76 -3.15
CA THR A 146 -6.62 -10.40 -4.21
C THR A 146 -7.33 -10.43 -5.56
N ASP A 147 -8.54 -9.87 -5.66
CA ASP A 147 -9.26 -9.71 -6.93
C ASP A 147 -8.78 -8.45 -7.68
N PRO A 148 -8.23 -8.57 -8.90
CA PRO A 148 -7.84 -7.42 -9.73
C PRO A 148 -8.98 -6.44 -10.05
N GLY A 149 -10.25 -6.86 -9.92
CA GLY A 149 -11.41 -5.99 -10.07
C GLY A 149 -11.74 -5.15 -8.83
N SER A 150 -11.13 -5.42 -7.69
CA SER A 150 -11.37 -4.72 -6.43
C SER A 150 -10.60 -3.40 -6.35
N ASN A 151 -11.22 -2.36 -5.78
CA ASN A 151 -10.54 -1.11 -5.44
C ASN A 151 -9.57 -1.27 -4.24
N ALA A 152 -9.63 -2.39 -3.54
CA ALA A 152 -8.74 -2.80 -2.45
C ALA A 152 -7.70 -3.85 -2.91
N PHE A 153 -7.53 -4.02 -4.23
CA PHE A 153 -6.58 -4.98 -4.79
C PHE A 153 -5.14 -4.65 -4.40
N ILE A 154 -4.40 -5.66 -3.90
CA ILE A 154 -3.01 -5.50 -3.48
C ILE A 154 -1.98 -5.84 -4.57
N GLY A 155 -2.37 -6.57 -5.61
CA GLY A 155 -1.41 -7.22 -6.51
C GLY A 155 -0.64 -6.28 -7.44
N ASP A 156 -1.06 -5.02 -7.54
CA ASP A 156 -0.40 -3.92 -8.25
C ASP A 156 0.04 -2.80 -7.29
N ARG A 157 0.27 -3.15 -6.02
CA ARG A 157 0.57 -2.25 -4.91
C ARG A 157 1.88 -2.64 -4.21
N SER A 158 2.25 -1.86 -3.21
CA SER A 158 3.42 -2.10 -2.38
C SER A 158 3.07 -2.06 -0.90
N VAL A 159 3.93 -2.65 -0.08
CA VAL A 159 3.96 -2.43 1.37
C VAL A 159 5.13 -1.50 1.71
N VAL A 160 4.91 -0.58 2.64
CA VAL A 160 5.97 0.28 3.19
C VAL A 160 5.98 0.12 4.69
N ILE A 161 7.18 0.04 5.27
CA ILE A 161 7.39 0.09 6.72
C ILE A 161 8.00 1.42 7.10
N HIS A 162 7.49 2.02 8.17
CA HIS A 162 7.84 3.34 8.66
C HIS A 162 8.49 3.26 10.04
N ASN A 163 9.19 4.31 10.45
CA ASN A 163 9.48 4.55 11.87
C ASN A 163 8.29 5.25 12.56
N ALA A 164 8.37 5.43 13.87
CA ALA A 164 7.32 6.09 14.66
C ALA A 164 7.04 7.55 14.25
N SER A 165 7.99 8.21 13.56
CA SER A 165 7.82 9.56 13.02
C SER A 165 7.24 9.59 11.61
N GLY A 166 6.84 8.43 11.05
CA GLY A 166 6.27 8.30 9.71
C GLY A 166 7.29 8.26 8.56
N THR A 167 8.60 8.29 8.85
CA THR A 167 9.65 8.14 7.82
C THR A 167 9.63 6.73 7.25
N ARG A 168 9.58 6.60 5.92
CA ARG A 168 9.64 5.32 5.21
C ARG A 168 11.04 4.70 5.37
N LEU A 169 11.13 3.53 5.99
CA LEU A 169 12.38 2.81 6.25
C LEU A 169 12.75 1.83 5.15
N ASN A 170 11.78 1.06 4.67
CA ASN A 170 11.93 0.16 3.53
C ASN A 170 10.54 -0.16 2.94
N CYS A 171 10.50 -0.85 1.81
CA CYS A 171 9.27 -1.16 1.09
C CYS A 171 9.46 -2.38 0.17
N GLY A 172 8.38 -2.92 -0.38
CA GLY A 172 8.41 -4.02 -1.33
C GLY A 172 7.13 -4.11 -2.16
N ASN A 173 7.22 -4.60 -3.40
CA ASN A 173 6.06 -4.77 -4.28
C ASN A 173 5.42 -6.13 -4.09
N PHE A 174 4.09 -6.19 -4.00
CA PHE A 174 3.37 -7.45 -4.02
C PHE A 174 3.50 -8.08 -5.40
N GLN A 175 3.95 -9.33 -5.43
CA GLN A 175 4.07 -10.13 -6.64
C GLN A 175 3.31 -11.44 -6.45
N LEU A 176 2.58 -11.85 -7.48
CA LEU A 176 1.87 -13.13 -7.48
C LEU A 176 2.89 -14.27 -7.38
N VAL A 177 2.77 -15.12 -6.36
CA VAL A 177 3.64 -16.30 -6.16
C VAL A 177 2.89 -17.62 -6.38
N SER A 178 1.56 -17.63 -6.21
CA SER A 178 0.74 -18.81 -6.50
C SER A 178 -0.74 -18.47 -6.73
N GLY A 179 -1.44 -19.32 -7.49
CA GLY A 179 -2.87 -19.23 -7.76
C GLY A 179 -3.20 -18.86 -9.22
N VAL A 180 -4.46 -19.09 -9.61
CA VAL A 180 -4.98 -18.71 -10.93
C VAL A 180 -5.41 -17.25 -10.84
N GLN A 181 -4.73 -16.34 -11.52
CA GLN A 181 -5.28 -14.99 -11.67
C GLN A 181 -6.64 -15.13 -12.36
N ALA A 182 -7.69 -14.59 -11.73
CA ALA A 182 -8.97 -14.45 -12.40
C ALA A 182 -8.74 -13.52 -13.59
N THR A 183 -8.54 -14.12 -14.76
CA THR A 183 -8.46 -13.36 -16.01
C THR A 183 -9.85 -12.82 -16.25
N VAL A 184 -10.06 -11.55 -15.93
CA VAL A 184 -11.16 -10.76 -16.50
C VAL A 184 -10.89 -10.61 -17.98
N ALA A 185 -11.18 -11.67 -18.74
CA ALA A 185 -11.33 -11.59 -20.18
C ALA A 185 -12.51 -10.64 -20.43
N ARG A 186 -12.20 -9.38 -20.77
CA ARG A 186 -13.19 -8.48 -21.35
C ARG A 186 -13.60 -9.09 -22.67
N LEU A 187 -14.71 -9.81 -22.67
CA LEU A 187 -15.40 -10.23 -23.88
C LEU A 187 -15.83 -8.96 -24.61
N ASN A 188 -15.04 -8.54 -25.62
CA ASN A 188 -15.55 -7.69 -26.67
C ASN A 188 -16.52 -8.52 -27.50
N VAL A 189 -17.78 -8.57 -27.06
CA VAL A 189 -18.89 -9.10 -27.85
C VAL A 189 -19.14 -8.09 -28.97
N ALA A 190 -18.45 -8.28 -30.09
CA ALA A 190 -18.83 -7.68 -31.35
C ALA A 190 -20.08 -8.42 -31.85
N THR A 191 -21.25 -7.83 -31.64
CA THR A 191 -22.49 -8.23 -32.32
C THR A 191 -22.32 -8.08 -33.83
N ARG A 192 -22.19 -9.20 -34.53
CA ARG A 192 -22.55 -9.29 -35.95
C ARG A 192 -23.38 -10.55 -36.15
N GLY A 193 -24.66 -10.32 -36.45
CA GLY A 193 -25.61 -11.36 -36.79
C GLY A 193 -25.24 -12.08 -38.10
N GLY A 194 -25.68 -13.32 -38.20
CA GLY A 194 -25.57 -14.15 -39.39
C GLY A 194 -25.86 -15.61 -39.07
N SER A 195 -27.11 -16.01 -39.30
CA SER A 195 -27.64 -17.37 -39.12
C SER A 195 -27.02 -18.42 -40.04
N SER A 196 -27.29 -19.68 -39.65
CA SER A 196 -27.30 -20.92 -40.47
C SER A 196 -25.95 -21.57 -40.70
N SER A 197 -25.79 -22.90 -40.74
CA SER A 197 -26.56 -24.08 -40.33
C SER A 197 -25.65 -25.28 -40.68
N THR A 198 -25.64 -26.31 -39.82
CA THR A 198 -25.42 -27.73 -40.19
C THR A 198 -24.08 -28.14 -40.85
N THR A 199 -23.31 -29.01 -40.19
CA THR A 199 -23.09 -30.41 -40.63
C THR A 199 -22.19 -31.15 -39.63
N THR A 200 -22.74 -32.23 -39.10
CA THR A 200 -22.08 -33.33 -38.39
C THR A 200 -21.05 -34.04 -39.26
N HIS A 201 -19.86 -34.37 -38.74
CA HIS A 201 -19.23 -35.66 -39.01
C HIS A 201 -18.20 -36.04 -37.93
N THR A 202 -18.41 -37.24 -37.40
CA THR A 202 -17.58 -38.00 -36.47
C THR A 202 -16.37 -38.62 -37.19
N SER A 203 -15.28 -38.83 -36.42
CA SER A 203 -14.32 -39.95 -36.46
C SER A 203 -12.83 -39.65 -36.71
N THR A 204 -12.07 -39.98 -35.66
CA THR A 204 -10.86 -40.83 -35.63
C THR A 204 -9.53 -40.35 -36.24
N ARG A 205 -8.59 -40.07 -35.33
CA ARG A 205 -7.21 -40.59 -35.19
C ARG A 205 -6.52 -41.06 -36.49
N THR A 206 -5.40 -40.44 -36.84
CA THR A 206 -4.16 -41.13 -37.27
C THR A 206 -2.96 -40.21 -37.13
N SER A 207 -1.97 -40.66 -36.37
CA SER A 207 -0.63 -40.12 -36.28
C SER A 207 0.12 -40.33 -37.60
N SER A 208 0.83 -39.30 -38.09
CA SER A 208 1.92 -39.50 -39.06
C SER A 208 3.02 -38.48 -38.82
N THR A 209 4.15 -39.04 -38.37
CA THR A 209 5.49 -38.48 -38.37
C THR A 209 5.91 -38.01 -39.77
N ARG A 210 6.38 -36.76 -39.87
CA ARG A 210 7.39 -36.40 -40.89
C ARG A 210 8.39 -35.40 -40.35
N VAL A 211 9.65 -35.79 -40.51
CA VAL A 211 10.91 -35.13 -40.15
C VAL A 211 11.37 -34.22 -41.30
N TYR A 212 12.38 -33.39 -41.03
CA TYR A 212 13.17 -32.46 -41.89
C TYR A 212 12.58 -31.03 -42.02
N THR A 213 13.30 -29.92 -41.82
CA THR A 213 14.74 -29.65 -41.63
C THR A 213 14.95 -28.23 -41.11
N ARG A 214 16.06 -28.04 -40.40
CA ARG A 214 16.65 -26.74 -40.04
C ARG A 214 17.29 -26.08 -41.26
N THR A 215 16.89 -24.84 -41.58
CA THR A 215 17.72 -23.93 -42.37
C THR A 215 17.58 -22.50 -41.87
N SER A 216 18.67 -22.03 -41.26
CA SER A 216 19.01 -20.64 -41.01
C SER A 216 19.14 -19.85 -42.32
N SER A 217 18.57 -18.65 -42.39
CA SER A 217 18.89 -17.68 -43.45
C SER A 217 18.93 -16.26 -42.91
N THR A 218 19.82 -15.51 -43.53
CA THR A 218 20.54 -14.31 -43.15
C THR A 218 19.80 -12.99 -43.37
N ARG A 219 20.07 -12.06 -42.44
CA ARG A 219 20.06 -10.59 -42.56
C ARG A 219 20.28 -10.04 -43.98
N PRO A 220 19.54 -8.99 -44.37
CA PRO A 220 20.02 -7.98 -45.32
C PRO A 220 20.52 -6.73 -44.56
N THR A 221 21.75 -6.35 -44.87
CA THR A 221 22.36 -5.05 -44.54
C THR A 221 21.83 -4.01 -45.53
N SER A 222 21.32 -2.88 -45.05
CA SER A 222 21.16 -1.67 -45.86
C SER A 222 21.96 -0.54 -45.24
N THR A 223 23.04 -0.19 -45.93
CA THR A 223 23.76 1.07 -45.82
C THR A 223 23.10 2.08 -46.76
N ARG A 224 22.84 3.32 -46.32
CA ARG A 224 23.65 4.51 -46.66
C ARG A 224 22.92 5.83 -46.35
N THR A 225 23.75 6.77 -45.89
CA THR A 225 23.73 8.23 -46.11
C THR A 225 22.91 9.13 -45.19
N SER A 226 23.68 9.76 -44.30
CA SER A 226 23.45 10.99 -43.56
C SER A 226 23.07 12.15 -44.47
N SER A 227 21.99 12.85 -44.12
CA SER A 227 21.67 14.18 -44.62
C SER A 227 21.63 15.14 -43.44
N THR A 228 22.62 16.02 -43.39
CA THR A 228 22.69 17.19 -42.51
C THR A 228 21.74 18.26 -43.03
N ARG A 229 20.75 18.65 -42.21
CA ARG A 229 20.05 19.93 -42.37
C ARG A 229 19.93 20.61 -41.00
N PRO A 230 20.33 21.89 -40.87
CA PRO A 230 20.32 22.61 -39.60
C PRO A 230 18.91 23.12 -39.28
N THR A 231 18.47 22.96 -38.04
CA THR A 231 17.31 23.70 -37.51
C THR A 231 17.76 24.54 -36.32
N THR A 232 17.58 25.84 -36.52
CA THR A 232 17.87 26.97 -35.64
C THR A 232 17.18 26.83 -34.27
N HIS A 233 17.95 27.07 -33.22
CA HIS A 233 17.44 27.27 -31.87
C HIS A 233 16.70 28.61 -31.78
N THR A 234 15.44 28.57 -31.34
CA THR A 234 14.72 29.76 -30.85
C THR A 234 14.52 29.58 -29.36
N SER A 235 15.35 30.27 -28.58
CA SER A 235 15.26 30.38 -27.14
C SER A 235 14.03 31.23 -26.78
N SER A 236 13.04 30.63 -26.14
CA SER A 236 11.92 31.35 -25.52
C SER A 236 12.26 31.60 -24.05
N THR A 237 12.67 32.82 -23.74
CA THR A 237 12.84 33.34 -22.39
C THR A 237 11.49 33.81 -21.86
N ARG A 238 10.87 33.00 -20.98
CA ARG A 238 9.72 33.42 -20.17
C ARG A 238 10.20 33.77 -18.76
N PRO A 239 9.96 35.00 -18.25
CA PRO A 239 10.35 35.37 -16.89
C PRO A 239 9.43 34.69 -15.86
N THR A 240 10.00 33.92 -14.94
CA THR A 240 9.33 33.49 -13.70
C THR A 240 9.74 34.43 -12.58
N THR A 241 8.77 35.18 -12.07
CA THR A 241 8.90 36.05 -10.90
C THR A 241 9.03 35.19 -9.63
N HIS A 242 10.21 35.20 -9.03
CA HIS A 242 10.44 34.64 -7.70
C HIS A 242 9.84 35.58 -6.65
N THR A 243 8.77 35.16 -5.98
CA THR A 243 8.29 35.82 -4.76
C THR A 243 8.96 35.14 -3.57
N SER A 244 10.01 35.76 -3.06
CA SER A 244 10.68 35.36 -1.83
C SER A 244 9.81 35.74 -0.63
N SER A 245 9.15 34.76 0.00
CA SER A 245 8.49 34.96 1.29
C SER A 245 9.50 34.71 2.41
N THR A 246 9.98 35.80 3.02
CA THR A 246 10.76 35.79 4.26
C THR A 246 9.82 35.59 5.44
N ARG A 247 9.65 34.34 5.90
CA ARG A 247 8.92 34.07 7.14
C ARG A 247 9.84 34.27 8.34
N SER A 248 9.59 35.36 9.08
CA SER A 248 10.21 35.64 10.38
C SER A 248 9.95 34.52 11.39
N THR A 249 11.02 34.06 12.02
CA THR A 249 11.05 33.15 13.16
C THR A 249 10.69 33.91 14.43
N THR A 250 9.42 33.86 14.86
CA THR A 250 9.04 34.22 16.23
C THR A 250 9.17 32.99 17.11
N ARG A 251 10.17 33.05 17.99
CA ARG A 251 10.52 32.07 19.01
C ARG A 251 9.59 32.26 20.21
N THR A 252 8.57 31.43 20.32
CA THR A 252 7.73 31.34 21.52
C THR A 252 8.27 30.23 22.42
N THR A 253 8.95 30.62 23.49
CA THR A 253 9.28 29.74 24.61
C THR A 253 8.04 29.55 25.47
N THR A 254 7.39 28.39 25.37
CA THR A 254 6.36 27.97 26.34
C THR A 254 6.91 26.88 27.25
N ALA A 255 6.67 27.12 28.53
CA ALA A 255 7.21 26.39 29.67
C ALA A 255 6.72 24.93 29.74
N ARG A 256 7.62 24.12 30.29
CA ARG A 256 7.52 22.67 30.52
C ARG A 256 6.53 22.38 31.65
N SER A 257 5.37 21.84 31.32
CA SER A 257 4.43 21.26 32.30
C SER A 257 4.85 19.81 32.60
N VAL A 258 5.15 19.54 33.86
CA VAL A 258 5.48 18.20 34.39
C VAL A 258 4.19 17.39 34.54
N PRO A 259 4.09 16.16 33.98
CA PRO A 259 2.98 15.27 34.31
C PRO A 259 3.21 14.61 35.67
N THR A 260 2.32 14.89 36.62
CA THR A 260 2.17 14.18 37.89
C THR A 260 1.76 12.72 37.66
N GLN A 261 2.51 11.80 38.26
CA GLN A 261 2.31 10.35 38.26
C GLN A 261 1.08 9.97 39.12
N PRO A 262 0.20 9.05 38.68
CA PRO A 262 -0.86 8.49 39.52
C PRO A 262 -0.31 7.43 40.50
N PRO A 263 -0.92 7.26 41.69
CA PRO A 263 -0.40 6.39 42.73
C PRO A 263 -0.52 4.90 42.37
N THR A 264 0.57 4.16 42.57
CA THR A 264 0.65 2.70 42.47
C THR A 264 -0.05 2.04 43.65
N PHE A 265 -1.06 1.22 43.36
CA PHE A 265 -1.65 0.30 44.33
C PHE A 265 -0.72 -0.90 44.54
N THR A 266 -0.19 -1.05 45.76
CA THR A 266 0.54 -2.24 46.19
C THR A 266 -0.45 -3.31 46.66
N THR A 267 -0.57 -4.41 45.92
CA THR A 267 -1.25 -5.63 46.37
C THR A 267 -0.28 -6.46 47.21
N GLN A 268 -0.55 -6.57 48.51
CA GLN A 268 0.08 -7.55 49.40
C GLN A 268 -0.42 -8.98 49.09
N PRO A 269 0.44 -10.00 49.12
CA PRO A 269 0.00 -11.39 49.07
C PRO A 269 -0.55 -11.84 50.44
N ARG A 270 -1.77 -12.38 50.44
CA ARG A 270 -2.36 -13.11 51.57
C ARG A 270 -1.55 -14.38 51.82
N THR A 271 -0.95 -14.49 52.99
CA THR A 271 -0.45 -15.77 53.52
C THR A 271 -1.63 -16.61 54.00
N SER A 272 -1.70 -17.83 53.46
CA SER A 272 -2.54 -18.92 53.95
C SER A 272 -1.79 -19.60 55.09
N THR A 273 -2.36 -19.62 56.29
CA THR A 273 -1.95 -20.56 57.34
C THR A 273 -3.11 -21.47 57.69
N ARG A 274 -2.89 -22.74 57.38
CA ARG A 274 -3.66 -23.92 57.75
C ARG A 274 -3.03 -24.47 59.03
N SER A 275 -3.79 -24.51 60.12
CA SER A 275 -3.83 -25.52 61.20
C SER A 275 -4.77 -25.03 62.28
#